data_AF-A0A8T0AHB6-F1
#
_entry.id   AF-A0A8T0AHB6-F1
#
_cell.length_a   1.000
_cell.length_b   1.000
_cell.length_c   1.000
_cell.angle_alpha   90.00
_cell.angle_beta   90.00
_cell.angle_gamma   90.00
#
_symmetry.space_group_name_H-M   'P 1'
#
loop_
_entity.id
_entity.type
_entity.pdbx_description
1 polymer ?
#
loop_
_entity_poly.entity_id
_entity_poly.type
_entity_poly.pdbx_seq_one_letter_code
_entity_poly.pdbx_strand_id
1 'polypeptide(L)'
;MCVGEKREVIVPPHFGHGRNEGSVVPADAVLIFELELLNLQKGVPEGFLFVWLEEIPDPLFSFMDLNQDGEVLLEEFTTFIQLQVSKRKGRLHPAMDAEVIIKEMFTSQDQNADGRITENELRLQTDKTVGHDEL
;
A
#
# COMPACT_ATOMS: atom_id res chain seq x y z
N MET A 1 -14.27 -9.34 13.08
CA MET A 1 -15.44 -8.79 12.36
C MET A 1 -15.29 -9.23 10.91
N CYS A 2 -16.33 -9.81 10.33
CA CYS A 2 -16.38 -10.23 8.93
C CYS A 2 -17.04 -9.14 8.08
N VAL A 3 -16.70 -9.06 6.79
CA VAL A 3 -17.36 -8.10 5.88
C VAL A 3 -18.86 -8.40 5.82
N GLY A 4 -19.69 -7.36 5.94
CA GLY A 4 -21.15 -7.43 6.04
C GLY A 4 -21.68 -7.68 7.46
N GLU A 5 -20.81 -7.96 8.43
CA GLU A 5 -21.22 -8.15 9.82
C GLU A 5 -21.66 -6.82 10.45
N LYS A 6 -22.75 -6.86 11.22
CA LYS A 6 -23.21 -5.76 12.07
C LYS A 6 -22.96 -6.10 13.53
N ARG A 7 -22.44 -5.15 14.31
CA ARG A 7 -22.22 -5.32 15.75
C ARG A 7 -22.63 -4.09 16.52
N GLU A 8 -23.25 -4.31 17.67
CA GLU A 8 -23.39 -3.29 18.70
C GLU A 8 -22.12 -3.28 19.57
N VAL A 9 -21.54 -2.11 19.78
CA VAL A 9 -20.36 -1.91 20.62
C VAL A 9 -20.68 -0.92 21.72
N ILE A 10 -20.50 -1.36 22.97
CA ILE A 10 -20.68 -0.52 24.16
C ILE A 10 -19.30 -0.02 24.59
N VAL A 11 -19.09 1.29 24.56
CA VAL A 11 -17.82 1.95 24.89
C VAL A 11 -17.98 2.70 26.22
N PRO A 12 -17.30 2.26 27.29
CA PRO A 12 -17.27 2.97 28.57
C PRO A 12 -16.70 4.39 28.42
N PRO A 13 -17.00 5.31 29.36
CA PRO A 13 -16.68 6.72 29.17
C PRO A 13 -15.17 7.00 29.03
N HIS A 14 -14.32 6.24 29.71
CA HIS A 14 -12.85 6.39 29.66
C HIS A 14 -12.22 5.89 28.35
N PHE A 15 -12.96 5.14 27.53
CA PHE A 15 -12.57 4.79 26.15
C PHE A 15 -13.29 5.65 25.10
N GLY A 16 -14.22 6.51 25.53
CA GLY A 16 -14.95 7.46 24.68
C GLY A 16 -14.48 8.90 24.91
N HIS A 17 -15.41 9.79 25.24
CA HIS A 17 -15.11 11.22 25.43
C HIS A 17 -14.70 11.62 26.86
N GLY A 18 -14.76 10.70 27.83
CA GLY A 18 -14.44 10.95 29.22
C GLY A 18 -15.20 12.13 29.82
N ARG A 19 -14.53 12.92 30.65
CA ARG A 19 -15.07 14.10 31.32
C ARG A 19 -14.84 15.39 30.53
N ASN A 20 -15.08 15.36 29.23
CA ASN A 20 -14.92 16.54 28.39
C ASN A 20 -16.19 17.42 28.43
N GLU A 21 -16.12 18.54 29.14
CA GLU A 21 -17.25 19.46 29.38
C GLU A 21 -17.55 20.42 28.20
N GLY A 22 -16.88 20.25 27.06
CA GLY A 22 -17.04 21.08 25.85
C GLY A 22 -17.48 20.34 24.59
N SER A 23 -17.83 19.05 24.70
CA SER A 23 -18.31 18.25 23.57
C SER A 23 -19.83 18.21 23.52
N VAL A 24 -20.40 17.87 22.36
CA VAL A 24 -21.86 17.62 22.22
C VAL A 24 -22.29 16.40 23.03
N VAL A 25 -21.35 15.51 23.36
CA VAL A 25 -21.59 14.31 24.17
C VAL A 25 -21.44 14.66 25.66
N PRO A 26 -22.42 14.32 26.51
CA PRO A 26 -22.35 14.56 27.95
C PRO A 26 -21.10 13.94 28.59
N ALA A 27 -20.58 14.61 29.63
CA ALA A 27 -19.49 14.07 30.42
C ALA A 27 -19.86 12.70 31.03
N ASP A 28 -18.90 11.79 31.03
CA ASP A 28 -19.03 10.43 31.59
C ASP A 28 -20.14 9.56 30.95
N ALA A 29 -20.58 9.88 29.73
CA ALA A 29 -21.55 9.08 29.00
C ALA A 29 -20.97 7.75 28.49
N VAL A 30 -21.75 6.66 28.60
CA VAL A 30 -21.49 5.38 27.92
C VAL A 30 -22.00 5.51 26.48
N LEU A 31 -21.16 5.16 25.51
CA LEU A 31 -21.52 5.22 24.09
C LEU A 31 -21.96 3.84 23.60
N ILE A 32 -23.00 3.80 22.78
CA ILE A 32 -23.48 2.59 22.12
C ILE A 32 -23.45 2.87 20.63
N PHE A 33 -22.65 2.09 19.90
CA PHE A 33 -22.49 2.21 18.45
C PHE A 33 -23.03 0.97 17.76
N GLU A 34 -23.82 1.17 16.71
CA GLU A 34 -24.07 0.14 15.70
C GLU A 34 -23.03 0.29 14.58
N LEU A 35 -22.19 -0.72 14.42
CA LEU A 35 -21.12 -0.75 13.41
C LEU A 35 -21.48 -1.76 12.32
N GLU A 36 -21.21 -1.40 11.06
CA GLU A 36 -21.29 -2.30 9.91
C GLU A 36 -19.95 -2.31 9.19
N LEU A 37 -19.35 -3.50 9.02
CA LEU A 37 -18.08 -3.63 8.30
C LEU A 37 -18.33 -3.76 6.81
N LEU A 38 -18.24 -2.65 6.07
CA LEU A 38 -18.50 -2.63 4.63
C LEU A 38 -17.40 -3.31 3.80
N ASN A 39 -16.13 -3.17 4.19
CA ASN A 39 -15.01 -3.75 3.46
C ASN A 39 -13.81 -3.95 4.39
N LEU A 40 -12.99 -4.97 4.10
CA LEU A 40 -11.74 -5.24 4.79
C LEU A 40 -10.64 -5.43 3.76
N GLN A 41 -9.64 -4.55 3.80
CA GLN A 41 -8.45 -4.63 2.97
C GLN A 41 -7.25 -4.87 3.88
N LYS A 42 -6.53 -5.96 3.65
CA LYS A 42 -5.24 -6.15 4.31
C LYS A 42 -4.28 -5.10 3.75
N GLY A 43 -3.66 -4.34 4.64
CA GLY A 43 -2.60 -3.40 4.27
C GLY A 43 -1.33 -4.12 3.83
N VAL A 44 -0.27 -3.33 3.69
CA VAL A 44 1.09 -3.81 3.46
C VAL A 44 1.86 -3.81 4.79
N PRO A 45 2.90 -4.63 4.96
CA PRO A 45 3.75 -4.59 6.14
C PRO A 45 4.38 -3.20 6.35
N GLU A 46 4.74 -2.88 7.60
CA GLU A 46 5.34 -1.59 7.95
C GLU A 46 6.64 -1.37 7.17
N GLY A 47 6.81 -0.17 6.60
CA GLY A 47 7.97 0.20 5.78
C GLY A 47 7.88 -0.19 4.30
N PHE A 48 6.81 -0.87 3.86
CA PHE A 48 6.61 -1.22 2.46
C PHE A 48 5.54 -0.33 1.81
N LEU A 49 5.78 0.03 0.56
CA LEU A 49 4.85 0.78 -0.29
C LEU A 49 3.98 -0.12 -1.17
N PHE A 50 4.52 -1.27 -1.56
CA PHE A 50 3.88 -2.26 -2.41
C PHE A 50 4.29 -3.68 -1.98
N VAL A 51 3.36 -4.61 -2.08
CA VAL A 51 3.59 -6.05 -1.84
C VAL A 51 3.05 -6.87 -3.00
N TRP A 52 3.85 -7.84 -3.43
CA TRP A 52 3.44 -8.90 -4.36
C TRP A 52 2.61 -9.95 -3.61
N LEU A 53 1.46 -10.29 -4.16
CA LEU A 53 0.58 -11.34 -3.64
C LEU A 53 0.77 -12.69 -4.35
N GLU A 54 1.32 -12.65 -5.56
CA GLU A 54 1.67 -13.80 -6.38
C GLU A 54 3.18 -13.78 -6.68
N GLU A 55 3.64 -14.76 -7.48
CA GLU A 55 5.02 -14.81 -7.94
C GLU A 55 5.41 -13.54 -8.71
N ILE A 56 6.58 -13.02 -8.38
CA ILE A 56 7.18 -11.87 -9.07
C ILE A 56 7.54 -12.33 -10.48
N PRO A 57 7.07 -11.62 -11.53
CA PRO A 57 7.44 -11.98 -12.89
C PRO A 57 8.96 -11.93 -13.08
N ASP A 58 9.53 -12.97 -13.68
CA ASP A 58 10.96 -13.05 -14.02
C ASP A 58 11.12 -13.31 -15.53
N PRO A 59 11.80 -12.43 -16.30
CA PRO A 59 12.45 -11.18 -15.88
C PRO A 59 11.46 -10.03 -15.72
N LEU A 60 11.44 -9.39 -14.53
CA LEU A 60 10.50 -8.31 -14.18
C LEU A 60 10.53 -7.15 -15.18
N PHE A 61 11.72 -6.78 -15.65
CA PHE A 61 11.93 -5.67 -16.58
C PHE A 61 11.08 -5.81 -17.84
N SER A 62 11.09 -6.98 -18.47
CA SER A 62 10.34 -7.24 -19.71
C SER A 62 8.82 -7.15 -19.56
N PHE A 63 8.30 -7.26 -18.33
CA PHE A 63 6.87 -7.08 -18.08
C PHE A 63 6.49 -5.61 -17.81
N MET A 64 7.45 -4.79 -17.40
CA MET A 64 7.26 -3.36 -17.17
C MET A 64 7.51 -2.53 -18.42
N ASP A 65 8.48 -2.94 -19.23
CA ASP A 65 8.80 -2.36 -20.54
C ASP A 65 7.74 -2.79 -21.58
N LEU A 66 6.64 -2.04 -21.63
CA LEU A 66 5.47 -2.36 -22.46
C LEU A 66 5.73 -2.09 -23.95
N ASN A 67 6.52 -1.07 -24.26
CA ASN A 67 6.85 -0.68 -25.63
C ASN A 67 8.11 -1.38 -26.18
N GLN A 68 8.86 -2.09 -25.30
CA GLN A 68 10.08 -2.82 -25.60
C GLN A 68 11.22 -1.94 -26.12
N ASP A 69 11.31 -0.69 -25.66
CA ASP A 69 12.36 0.25 -26.02
C ASP A 69 13.61 0.14 -25.14
N GLY A 70 13.57 -0.70 -24.10
CA GLY A 70 14.68 -0.90 -23.17
C GLY A 70 14.72 0.11 -22.02
N GLU A 71 13.69 0.95 -21.90
CA GLU A 71 13.52 1.95 -20.85
C GLU A 71 12.10 1.84 -20.27
N VAL A 72 11.96 2.02 -18.96
CA VAL A 72 10.64 2.05 -18.31
C VAL A 72 10.37 3.47 -17.84
N LEU A 73 9.44 4.14 -18.50
CA LEU A 73 8.99 5.48 -18.11
C LEU A 73 8.02 5.42 -16.92
N LEU A 74 7.82 6.56 -16.25
CA LEU A 74 6.84 6.67 -15.16
C LEU A 74 5.44 6.23 -15.59
N GLU A 75 5.04 6.52 -16.84
CA GLU A 75 3.73 6.13 -17.37
C GLU A 75 3.58 4.61 -17.51
N GLU A 76 4.63 3.93 -17.97
CA GLU A 76 4.66 2.47 -18.11
C GLU A 76 4.70 1.80 -16.75
N PHE A 77 5.54 2.30 -15.84
CA PHE A 77 5.60 1.84 -14.46
C PHE A 77 4.25 2.01 -13.74
N THR A 78 3.61 3.17 -13.89
CA THR A 78 2.29 3.46 -13.32
C THR A 78 1.24 2.49 -13.85
N THR A 79 1.21 2.32 -15.18
CA THR A 79 0.27 1.41 -15.84
C THR A 79 0.48 -0.03 -15.37
N PHE A 80 1.73 -0.46 -15.24
CA PHE A 80 2.07 -1.79 -14.76
C PHE A 80 1.62 -2.02 -13.32
N ILE A 81 1.95 -1.12 -12.37
CA ILE A 81 1.56 -1.27 -10.97
C ILE A 81 0.03 -1.25 -10.82
N GLN A 82 -0.66 -0.34 -11.50
CA GLN A 82 -2.13 -0.31 -11.53
C GLN A 82 -2.71 -1.61 -12.10
N LEU A 83 -2.08 -2.19 -13.13
CA LEU A 83 -2.46 -3.48 -13.69
C LEU A 83 -2.27 -4.63 -12.68
N GLN A 84 -1.16 -4.64 -11.92
CA GLN A 84 -0.94 -5.64 -10.87
C GLN A 84 -1.97 -5.53 -9.72
N VAL A 85 -2.32 -4.31 -9.32
CA VAL A 85 -3.34 -4.06 -8.29
C VAL A 85 -4.73 -4.47 -8.77
N SER A 86 -5.11 -4.10 -9.99
CA SER A 86 -6.41 -4.46 -10.58
C SER A 86 -6.55 -5.97 -10.82
N LYS A 87 -5.48 -6.65 -11.23
CA LYS A 87 -5.41 -8.11 -11.33
C LYS A 87 -5.29 -8.83 -9.98
N ARG A 88 -5.23 -8.08 -8.87
CA ARG A 88 -5.05 -8.61 -7.50
C ARG A 88 -3.75 -9.41 -7.32
N LYS A 89 -2.74 -9.16 -8.16
CA LYS A 89 -1.39 -9.74 -8.07
C LYS A 89 -0.47 -8.93 -7.14
N GLY A 90 -0.85 -7.69 -6.82
CA GLY A 90 -0.15 -6.85 -5.87
C GLY A 90 -1.09 -5.94 -5.08
N ARG A 91 -0.58 -5.31 -4.02
CA ARG A 91 -1.29 -4.33 -3.20
C ARG A 91 -0.40 -3.14 -2.90
N LEU A 92 -1.01 -1.95 -2.92
CA LEU A 92 -0.41 -0.71 -2.48
C LEU A 92 -0.77 -0.40 -1.03
N HIS A 93 0.02 0.44 -0.39
CA HIS A 93 -0.26 0.94 0.97
C HIS A 93 -1.63 1.66 1.01
N PRO A 94 -2.59 1.22 1.85
CA PRO A 94 -3.97 1.71 1.79
C PRO A 94 -4.17 3.14 2.33
N ALA A 95 -3.24 3.64 3.15
CA ALA A 95 -3.36 4.97 3.77
C ALA A 95 -2.77 6.12 2.91
N MET A 96 -2.15 5.81 1.77
CA MET A 96 -1.51 6.78 0.90
C MET A 96 -2.14 6.75 -0.49
N ASP A 97 -2.05 7.87 -1.22
CA ASP A 97 -2.52 7.95 -2.59
C ASP A 97 -1.68 7.07 -3.51
N ALA A 98 -2.34 6.30 -4.38
CA ALA A 98 -1.68 5.37 -5.29
C ALA A 98 -0.64 6.07 -6.19
N GLU A 99 -0.94 7.29 -6.65
CA GLU A 99 -0.05 8.05 -7.54
C GLU A 99 1.21 8.53 -6.82
N VAL A 100 1.08 8.88 -5.54
CA VAL A 100 2.22 9.26 -4.69
C VAL A 100 3.11 8.03 -4.44
N ILE A 101 2.49 6.90 -4.08
CA ILE A 101 3.22 5.65 -3.84
C ILE A 101 4.00 5.23 -5.09
N ILE A 102 3.35 5.24 -6.26
CA ILE A 102 3.96 4.84 -7.52
C ILE A 102 5.12 5.77 -7.88
N LYS A 103 4.97 7.08 -7.68
CA LYS A 103 6.07 8.04 -7.90
C LYS A 103 7.24 7.80 -6.96
N GLU A 104 6.99 7.58 -5.67
CA GLU A 104 8.06 7.27 -4.71
C GLU A 104 8.79 5.97 -5.07
N MET A 105 8.06 4.93 -5.44
CA MET A 105 8.64 3.68 -5.93
C MET A 105 9.49 3.90 -7.18
N PHE A 106 9.01 4.69 -8.14
CA PHE A 106 9.74 5.03 -9.36
C PHE A 106 11.03 5.78 -9.05
N THR A 107 10.96 6.86 -8.28
CA THR A 107 12.14 7.65 -7.88
C THR A 107 13.13 6.84 -7.05
N SER A 108 12.67 5.83 -6.29
CA SER A 108 13.56 4.93 -5.57
C SER A 108 14.33 3.97 -6.48
N GLN A 109 13.82 3.68 -7.69
CA GLN A 109 14.48 2.80 -8.66
C GLN A 109 15.34 3.57 -9.67
N ASP A 110 14.92 4.78 -10.02
CA ASP A 110 15.67 5.73 -10.85
C ASP A 110 16.90 6.25 -10.08
N GLN A 111 18.02 5.53 -10.20
CA GLN A 111 19.24 5.82 -9.43
C GLN A 111 19.97 7.06 -9.96
N ASN A 112 19.90 7.29 -11.27
CA ASN A 112 20.58 8.41 -11.92
C ASN A 112 19.67 9.66 -12.02
N ALA A 113 18.41 9.56 -11.61
CA ALA A 113 17.39 10.60 -11.63
C ALA A 113 17.13 11.17 -13.04
N ASP A 114 17.26 10.34 -14.08
CA ASP A 114 17.05 10.75 -15.47
C ASP A 114 15.58 10.65 -15.93
N GLY A 115 14.70 10.16 -15.06
CA GLY A 115 13.28 9.99 -15.34
C GLY A 115 12.94 8.71 -16.11
N ARG A 116 13.86 7.75 -16.18
CA ARG A 116 13.71 6.44 -16.83
C ARG A 116 14.31 5.36 -15.93
N ILE A 117 13.77 4.15 -15.99
CA ILE A 117 14.36 2.99 -15.31
C ILE A 117 14.87 2.03 -16.38
N THR A 118 16.17 1.74 -16.34
CA THR A 118 16.80 0.77 -17.25
C THR A 118 16.94 -0.61 -16.59
N GLU A 119 17.16 -1.65 -17.39
CA GLU A 119 17.33 -3.02 -16.89
C GLU A 119 18.48 -3.13 -15.87
N ASN A 120 19.55 -2.35 -16.09
CA ASN A 120 20.72 -2.31 -15.21
C ASN A 120 20.37 -1.72 -13.84
N GLU A 121 19.55 -0.68 -13.78
CA GLU A 121 19.17 -0.02 -12.53
C GLU A 121 18.26 -0.91 -11.68
N LEU A 122 17.36 -1.64 -12.33
CA LEU A 122 16.45 -2.57 -11.67
C LEU A 122 17.21 -3.76 -11.05
N ARG A 123 18.16 -4.36 -11.80
CA ARG A 123 18.98 -5.49 -11.33
C ARG A 123 19.85 -5.13 -10.12
N LEU A 124 20.42 -3.93 -10.11
CA LEU A 124 21.30 -3.45 -9.03
C LEU A 124 20.56 -3.32 -7.68
N GLN A 125 19.24 -3.15 -7.68
CA GLN A 125 18.42 -3.16 -6.47
C GLN A 125 18.01 -4.57 -6.03
N THR A 126 17.69 -5.47 -6.95
CA THR A 126 17.35 -6.86 -6.61
C THR A 126 18.53 -7.60 -5.99
N ASP A 127 19.76 -7.34 -6.45
CA ASP A 127 20.97 -7.92 -5.82
C ASP A 127 21.22 -7.35 -4.41
N LYS A 128 20.78 -6.12 -4.12
CA LYS A 128 20.91 -5.52 -2.77
C LYS A 128 19.85 -6.01 -1.80
N THR A 129 18.65 -6.38 -2.26
CA THR A 129 17.56 -6.87 -1.40
C THR A 129 17.62 -8.37 -1.14
N VAL A 130 18.35 -9.14 -1.96
CA VAL A 130 18.61 -10.58 -1.72
C VAL A 130 19.61 -10.81 -0.58
N GLY A 131 20.21 -9.76 -0.01
CA GLY A 131 21.11 -9.81 1.15
C GLY A 131 20.44 -9.65 2.52
N HIS A 132 19.18 -10.06 2.72
CA HIS A 132 18.58 -10.15 4.05
C HIS A 132 18.57 -11.62 4.55
N ASP A 133 19.77 -12.20 4.63
CA ASP A 133 20.01 -13.44 5.38
C ASP A 133 20.22 -13.10 6.87
N GLU A 134 19.30 -13.62 7.68
CA GLU A 134 19.47 -14.15 9.04
C GLU A 134 20.55 -13.55 9.95
N LEU A 135 20.11 -12.79 10.97
CA LEU A 135 20.73 -12.77 12.31
C LEU A 135 19.67 -12.72 13.41
#